data_AF-A0A1Q7Y3E0-F1
#
_entry.id   AF-A0A1Q7Y3E0-F1
#
_cell.length_a   1.000
_cell.length_b   1.000
_cell.length_c   1.000
_cell.angle_alpha   90.00
_cell.angle_beta   90.00
_cell.angle_gamma   90.00
#
_symmetry.space_group_name_H-M   'P 1'
#
loop_
_entity.id
_entity.type
_entity.pdbx_description
1 polymer ?
#
loop_
_entity_poly.entity_id
_entity_poly.type
_entity_poly.pdbx_seq_one_letter_code
_entity_poly.pdbx_strand_id
1 'polypeptide(L)'
;MENRSAVVAALLAASLTSLAASARLYLWPDAPGPVLLSPPPPLAIPPTAPAATRSVEIRPGDNFAGALMSAGLRARMAAELATLFAKNGAELRKLRPGSRLEVTWNFRREPIEVRYAPSPWVRFAAAREDGSWGITRAETEPDVRVAAVHGEVKSSLFEAIDDVGESPQLVMALVNIFEWDFDFTADTRTGDRFRLLVEKRYAGDRFVNYGRIRVAQYVSNGRVISGVGFEAGGEGRYSFYDPEGRSLKKSFLKSPLEFSRITSRFTYARPHPILGGTLPHLAVDYAAPPGTPVRAVADGTVSHAGWDGGYGLAVRVRHRSGYQTLYAHLSRFGHDVRAGTRVNQRQVIGYVGSTGLSTGPHLHYEVIKGGRRVNPLGEKFIPGDPIPRAERTEFERYTRALLERLEAEAAF
;
A
#
# COMPACT_ATOMS: atom_id res chain seq x y z
N MET A 1 -24.37 -3.23 110.15
CA MET A 1 -24.48 -1.85 110.64
C MET A 1 -23.27 -1.09 110.15
N GLU A 2 -23.57 -0.05 109.34
CA GLU A 2 -22.83 1.20 109.25
C GLU A 2 -21.29 1.15 109.17
N ASN A 3 -20.76 1.16 107.95
CA ASN A 3 -20.23 2.38 107.32
C ASN A 3 -19.39 2.00 106.10
N ARG A 4 -20.08 1.62 105.01
CA ARG A 4 -19.50 1.47 103.67
C ARG A 4 -19.21 2.83 103.00
N SER A 5 -19.19 3.92 103.75
CA SER A 5 -19.18 5.30 103.23
C SER A 5 -17.88 6.08 103.50
N ALA A 6 -16.88 5.48 104.15
CA ALA A 6 -15.62 6.18 104.47
C ALA A 6 -14.43 5.81 103.56
N VAL A 7 -14.48 4.70 102.82
CA VAL A 7 -13.37 4.25 101.95
C VAL A 7 -13.54 4.69 100.49
N VAL A 8 -14.74 5.13 100.09
CA VAL A 8 -15.00 5.64 98.71
C VAL A 8 -14.68 7.15 98.57
N ALA A 9 -14.63 7.90 99.67
CA ALA A 9 -14.32 9.33 99.64
C ALA A 9 -12.80 9.65 99.62
N ALA A 10 -11.93 8.70 99.97
CA ALA A 10 -10.48 8.90 100.01
C ALA A 10 -9.75 8.53 98.69
N LEU A 11 -10.40 7.85 97.75
CA LEU A 11 -9.84 7.55 96.41
C LEU A 11 -10.31 8.52 95.31
N LEU A 12 -11.25 9.43 95.60
CA LEU A 12 -11.72 10.46 94.66
C LEU A 12 -11.04 11.84 94.85
N ALA A 13 -10.25 12.03 95.91
CA ALA A 13 -9.46 13.25 96.13
C ALA A 13 -8.04 13.20 95.52
N ALA A 14 -7.62 12.04 95.00
CA ALA A 14 -6.33 11.85 94.31
C ALA A 14 -6.43 11.75 92.77
N SER A 15 -7.64 11.85 92.19
CA SER A 15 -7.87 11.75 90.74
C SER A 15 -8.40 13.03 90.08
N LEU A 16 -8.52 14.14 90.83
CA LEU A 16 -8.84 15.46 90.27
C LEU A 16 -7.70 16.49 90.39
N THR A 17 -6.69 16.24 91.23
CA THR A 17 -5.47 17.08 91.30
C THR A 17 -4.36 16.63 90.34
N SER A 18 -4.40 15.39 89.82
CA SER A 18 -3.52 14.93 88.74
C SER A 18 -4.07 15.20 87.33
N LEU A 19 -5.36 15.57 87.20
CA LEU A 19 -5.96 15.96 85.91
C LEU A 19 -6.03 17.48 85.70
N ALA A 20 -5.96 18.29 86.77
CA ALA A 20 -5.90 19.76 86.65
C ALA A 20 -4.46 20.32 86.72
N ALA A 21 -3.47 19.56 87.20
CA ALA A 21 -2.06 20.00 87.25
C ALA A 21 -1.18 19.40 86.12
N SER A 22 -1.64 18.36 85.42
CA SER A 22 -1.05 17.96 84.12
C SER A 22 -1.52 18.87 82.97
N ALA A 23 -2.64 19.59 83.13
CA ALA A 23 -3.06 20.66 82.23
C ALA A 23 -2.22 21.96 82.37
N ARG A 24 -1.35 22.06 83.39
CA ARG A 24 -0.41 23.18 83.55
C ARG A 24 1.03 22.88 83.10
N LEU A 25 1.32 21.68 82.62
CA LEU A 25 2.63 21.31 82.06
C LEU A 25 2.64 21.08 80.53
N TYR A 26 1.50 21.32 79.85
CA TYR A 26 1.39 21.24 78.39
C TYR A 26 0.69 22.45 77.76
N LEU A 27 0.67 23.58 78.45
CA LEU A 27 0.43 24.90 77.85
C LEU A 27 1.77 25.61 77.74
N TRP A 28 2.54 25.23 76.71
CA TRP A 28 3.56 26.12 76.17
C TRP A 28 2.82 27.40 75.75
N PRO A 29 3.11 28.59 76.34
CA PRO A 29 2.35 29.80 76.04
C PRO A 29 2.43 30.24 74.57
N ASP A 30 3.35 29.63 73.81
CA ASP A 30 3.62 29.90 72.40
C ASP A 30 3.62 28.63 71.50
N ALA A 31 2.96 27.53 71.88
CA ALA A 31 2.81 26.42 70.94
C ALA A 31 1.83 26.88 69.84
N PRO A 32 2.25 27.03 68.57
CA PRO A 32 1.32 27.35 67.50
C PRO A 32 0.25 26.26 67.50
N GLY A 33 -1.01 26.66 67.58
CA GLY A 33 -2.14 25.71 67.43
C GLY A 33 -1.95 24.88 66.17
N PRO A 34 -2.56 23.66 66.08
CA PRO A 34 -2.44 22.85 64.88
C PRO A 34 -2.76 23.73 63.67
N VAL A 35 -1.74 23.98 62.85
CA VAL A 35 -1.94 24.74 61.62
C VAL A 35 -2.86 23.87 60.78
N LEU A 36 -4.12 24.27 60.70
CA LEU A 36 -5.02 23.78 59.67
C LEU A 36 -4.37 24.21 58.35
N LEU A 37 -3.56 23.32 57.78
CA LEU A 37 -3.08 23.47 56.42
C LEU A 37 -4.35 23.68 55.59
N SER A 38 -4.49 24.86 55.00
CA SER A 38 -5.54 25.08 54.02
C SER A 38 -5.44 23.95 53.00
N PRO A 39 -6.56 23.33 52.59
CA PRO A 39 -6.50 22.31 51.55
C PRO A 39 -5.67 22.89 50.41
N PRO A 40 -4.69 22.14 49.87
CA PRO A 40 -3.89 22.65 48.78
C PRO A 40 -4.84 23.19 47.71
N PRO A 41 -4.57 24.38 47.13
CA PRO A 41 -5.43 24.92 46.10
C PRO A 41 -5.66 23.81 45.06
N PRO A 42 -6.90 23.57 44.64
CA PRO A 42 -7.18 22.48 43.71
C PRO A 42 -6.23 22.62 42.53
N LEU A 43 -5.48 21.55 42.24
CA LEU A 43 -4.56 21.52 41.11
C LEU A 43 -5.32 22.04 39.89
N ALA A 44 -4.96 23.24 39.42
CA ALA A 44 -5.58 23.83 38.26
C ALA A 44 -5.08 23.05 37.04
N ILE A 45 -5.79 21.97 36.71
CA ILE A 45 -5.56 21.26 35.45
C ILE A 45 -5.82 22.29 34.35
N PRO A 46 -4.82 22.59 33.50
CA PRO A 46 -5.03 23.57 32.43
C PRO A 46 -6.19 23.09 31.56
N PRO A 47 -7.04 24.01 31.05
CA PRO A 47 -8.19 23.65 30.21
C PRO A 47 -7.76 22.93 28.92
N THR A 48 -6.47 22.95 28.58
CA THR A 48 -5.84 22.24 27.46
C THR A 48 -5.36 20.83 27.81
N ALA A 49 -5.55 20.35 29.04
CA ALA A 49 -5.14 19.00 29.41
C ALA A 49 -5.99 17.95 28.67
N PRO A 50 -5.35 16.97 28.00
CA PRO A 50 -6.07 15.91 27.30
C PRO A 50 -6.76 14.97 28.29
N ALA A 51 -8.02 14.62 28.00
CA ALA A 51 -8.84 13.72 28.79
C ALA A 51 -9.24 12.47 28.01
N ALA A 52 -9.52 12.59 26.71
CA ALA A 52 -9.87 11.46 25.87
C ALA A 52 -9.41 11.68 24.43
N THR A 53 -8.94 10.63 23.77
CA THR A 53 -8.65 10.62 22.34
C THR A 53 -9.52 9.58 21.67
N ARG A 54 -10.19 9.95 20.58
CA ARG A 54 -10.95 9.03 19.73
C ARG A 54 -10.29 8.99 18.36
N SER A 55 -10.21 7.78 17.83
CA SER A 55 -9.56 7.50 16.57
C SER A 55 -10.58 6.92 15.59
N VAL A 56 -10.52 7.38 14.34
CA VAL A 56 -11.32 6.87 13.23
C VAL A 56 -10.40 6.56 12.07
N GLU A 57 -10.57 5.37 11.52
CA GLU A 57 -9.90 4.95 10.29
C GLU A 57 -10.76 5.34 9.09
N ILE A 58 -10.13 5.97 8.09
CA ILE A 58 -10.79 6.38 6.84
C ILE A 58 -11.08 5.15 6.00
N ARG A 59 -12.34 4.95 5.63
CA ARG A 59 -12.80 3.85 4.77
C ARG A 59 -12.97 4.31 3.32
N PRO A 60 -13.02 3.37 2.35
CA PRO A 60 -13.36 3.71 0.98
C PRO A 60 -14.71 4.42 0.89
N GLY A 61 -14.74 5.58 0.23
CA GLY A 61 -15.95 6.42 0.09
C GLY A 61 -16.14 7.48 1.16
N ASP A 62 -15.34 7.46 2.24
CA ASP A 62 -15.40 8.50 3.27
C ASP A 62 -14.90 9.84 2.76
N ASN A 63 -15.42 10.91 3.35
CA ASN A 63 -14.87 12.25 3.22
C ASN A 63 -14.33 12.74 4.57
N PHE A 64 -13.38 13.68 4.54
CA PHE A 64 -12.62 14.09 5.72
C PHE A 64 -13.51 14.64 6.84
N ALA A 65 -14.47 15.50 6.50
CA ALA A 65 -15.43 16.04 7.46
C ALA A 65 -16.33 14.94 8.04
N GLY A 66 -16.76 13.99 7.20
CA GLY A 66 -17.50 12.79 7.61
C GLY A 66 -16.77 11.95 8.64
N ALA A 67 -15.48 11.72 8.43
CA ALA A 67 -14.64 10.98 9.37
C ALA A 67 -14.45 11.72 10.70
N LEU A 68 -14.27 13.05 10.68
CA LEU A 68 -14.23 13.88 11.90
C LEU A 68 -15.58 13.86 12.66
N MET A 69 -16.70 13.88 11.94
CA MET A 69 -18.03 13.73 12.57
C MET A 69 -18.18 12.36 13.21
N SER A 70 -17.68 11.30 12.57
CA SER A 70 -17.65 9.94 13.13
C SER A 70 -16.77 9.85 14.39
N ALA A 71 -15.74 10.69 14.49
CA ALA A 71 -14.93 10.82 15.71
C ALA A 71 -15.69 11.57 16.83
N GLY A 72 -16.74 12.33 16.50
CA GLY A 72 -17.59 13.04 17.45
C GLY A 72 -17.54 14.57 17.34
N LEU A 73 -16.94 15.13 16.28
CA LEU A 73 -17.04 16.56 16.01
C LEU A 73 -18.43 16.94 15.47
N ARG A 74 -18.88 18.15 15.81
CA ARG A 74 -20.07 18.74 15.20
C ARG A 74 -19.81 19.12 13.74
N ALA A 75 -20.82 19.01 12.89
CA ALA A 75 -20.73 19.22 11.44
C ALA A 75 -20.06 20.56 11.05
N ARG A 76 -20.44 21.67 11.69
CA ARG A 76 -19.85 22.99 11.42
C ARG A 76 -18.34 23.01 11.69
N MET A 77 -17.91 22.45 12.83
CA MET A 77 -16.49 22.39 13.21
C MET A 77 -15.70 21.45 12.29
N ALA A 78 -16.29 20.31 11.91
CA ALA A 78 -15.67 19.37 10.99
C ALA A 78 -15.44 19.99 9.60
N ALA A 79 -16.39 20.78 9.10
CA ALA A 79 -16.26 21.50 7.82
C ALA A 79 -15.22 22.63 7.89
N GLU A 80 -15.17 23.36 9.01
CA GLU A 80 -14.16 24.39 9.27
C GLU A 80 -12.75 23.79 9.27
N LEU A 81 -12.53 22.72 10.04
CA LEU A 81 -11.25 22.02 10.09
C LEU A 81 -10.88 21.41 8.73
N ALA A 82 -11.82 20.81 8.00
CA ALA A 82 -11.54 20.32 6.65
C ALA A 82 -11.01 21.46 5.75
N THR A 83 -11.60 22.66 5.84
CA THR A 83 -11.13 23.83 5.10
C THR A 83 -9.72 24.25 5.55
N LEU A 84 -9.45 24.28 6.84
CA LEU A 84 -8.14 24.65 7.39
C LEU A 84 -7.03 23.66 7.01
N PHE A 85 -7.29 22.35 7.11
CA PHE A 85 -6.32 21.34 6.68
C PHE A 85 -6.05 21.44 5.18
N ALA A 86 -7.09 21.62 4.35
CA ALA A 86 -6.93 21.79 2.91
C ALA A 86 -6.09 23.02 2.56
N LYS A 87 -6.33 24.17 3.21
CA LYS A 87 -5.54 25.39 3.03
C LYS A 87 -4.07 25.21 3.41
N ASN A 88 -3.77 24.31 4.35
CA ASN A 88 -2.41 24.01 4.78
C ASN A 88 -1.77 22.83 4.01
N GLY A 89 -2.35 22.41 2.89
CA GLY A 89 -1.75 21.44 1.97
C GLY A 89 -2.19 19.99 2.17
N ALA A 90 -3.22 19.72 2.98
CA ALA A 90 -3.79 18.37 3.04
C ALA A 90 -4.65 18.09 1.80
N GLU A 91 -4.29 17.08 1.02
CA GLU A 91 -5.05 16.66 -0.17
C GLU A 91 -6.33 15.88 0.18
N LEU A 92 -7.36 16.56 0.66
CA LEU A 92 -8.60 15.93 1.16
C LEU A 92 -9.47 15.26 0.09
N ARG A 93 -9.16 15.46 -1.20
CA ARG A 93 -9.79 14.71 -2.31
C ARG A 93 -9.12 13.38 -2.60
N LYS A 94 -7.91 13.17 -2.08
CA LYS A 94 -7.12 11.94 -2.22
C LYS A 94 -6.89 11.29 -0.86
N LEU A 95 -7.95 11.20 -0.04
CA LEU A 95 -7.87 10.49 1.23
C LEU A 95 -7.49 9.05 0.95
N ARG A 96 -6.46 8.56 1.65
CA ARG A 96 -6.01 7.19 1.52
C ARG A 96 -6.81 6.33 2.51
N PRO A 97 -7.60 5.35 2.04
CA PRO A 97 -8.21 4.38 2.93
C PRO A 97 -7.16 3.75 3.85
N GLY A 98 -7.52 3.52 5.11
CA GLY A 98 -6.61 3.08 6.17
C GLY A 98 -5.86 4.20 6.90
N SER A 99 -5.94 5.45 6.43
CA SER A 99 -5.38 6.58 7.18
C SER A 99 -6.19 6.84 8.45
N ARG A 100 -5.50 7.28 9.50
CA ARG A 100 -6.11 7.51 10.81
C ARG A 100 -6.31 8.99 11.09
N LEU A 101 -7.50 9.31 11.58
CA LEU A 101 -7.87 10.60 12.14
C LEU A 101 -8.06 10.47 13.63
N GLU A 102 -7.43 11.36 14.39
CA GLU A 102 -7.53 11.37 15.84
C GLU A 102 -8.00 12.74 16.30
N VAL A 103 -8.86 12.73 17.30
CA VAL A 103 -9.36 13.94 17.92
C VAL A 103 -9.16 13.77 19.41
N THR A 104 -8.62 14.80 20.04
CA THR A 104 -8.35 14.82 21.48
C THR A 104 -9.27 15.85 22.12
N TRP A 105 -9.95 15.45 23.20
CA TRP A 105 -10.84 16.27 24.00
C TRP A 105 -10.26 16.51 25.39
N ASN A 106 -10.55 17.68 25.96
CA ASN A 106 -10.29 17.98 27.36
C ASN A 106 -11.41 17.46 28.30
N PHE A 107 -11.26 17.65 29.60
CA PHE A 107 -12.25 17.25 30.61
C PHE A 107 -13.60 17.98 30.47
N ARG A 108 -13.63 19.13 29.79
CA ARG A 108 -14.86 19.89 29.46
C ARG A 108 -15.57 19.37 28.20
N ARG A 109 -15.07 18.27 27.60
CA ARG A 109 -15.55 17.69 26.33
C ARG A 109 -15.43 18.65 25.15
N GLU A 110 -14.47 19.55 25.20
CA GLU A 110 -14.11 20.44 24.09
C GLU A 110 -12.95 19.82 23.31
N PRO A 111 -12.99 19.81 21.97
CA PRO A 111 -11.88 19.34 21.16
C PRO A 111 -10.71 20.33 21.27
N ILE A 112 -9.54 19.82 21.64
CA ILE A 112 -8.32 20.61 21.84
C ILE A 112 -7.25 20.33 20.77
N GLU A 113 -7.30 19.15 20.15
CA GLU A 113 -6.38 18.76 19.10
C GLU A 113 -7.05 17.84 18.07
N VAL A 114 -6.71 17.98 16.79
CA VAL A 114 -7.08 17.05 15.72
C VAL A 114 -5.84 16.67 14.94
N ARG A 115 -5.53 15.37 14.84
CA ARG A 115 -4.39 14.85 14.09
C ARG A 115 -4.84 14.07 12.87
N TYR A 116 -4.14 14.31 11.76
CA TYR A 116 -4.32 13.58 10.51
C TYR A 116 -2.97 13.17 9.94
N ALA A 117 -2.79 11.88 9.70
CA ALA A 117 -1.59 11.32 9.07
C ALA A 117 -1.96 10.68 7.73
N PRO A 118 -1.93 11.42 6.60
CA PRO A 118 -2.18 10.85 5.27
C PRO A 118 -1.10 9.85 4.83
N SER A 119 0.08 9.92 5.43
CA SER A 119 1.16 8.96 5.19
C SER A 119 2.04 8.88 6.44
N PRO A 120 2.96 7.91 6.50
CA PRO A 120 3.93 7.84 7.60
C PRO A 120 4.88 9.04 7.67
N TRP A 121 4.97 9.82 6.58
CA TRP A 121 5.90 10.94 6.43
C TRP A 121 5.24 12.28 6.71
N VAL A 122 3.97 12.43 6.36
CA VAL A 122 3.26 13.71 6.48
C VAL A 122 2.23 13.59 7.59
N ARG A 123 2.31 14.50 8.55
CA ARG A 123 1.37 14.63 9.66
C ARG A 123 0.87 16.06 9.74
N PHE A 124 -0.41 16.20 10.02
CA PHE A 124 -1.07 17.46 10.29
C PHE A 124 -1.62 17.42 11.70
N ALA A 125 -1.46 18.50 12.45
CA ALA A 125 -2.08 18.68 13.75
C ALA A 125 -2.78 20.04 13.78
N ALA A 126 -4.07 20.05 14.09
CA ALA A 126 -4.78 21.26 14.47
C ALA A 126 -4.79 21.35 15.98
N ALA A 127 -4.29 22.44 16.54
CA ALA A 127 -4.37 22.71 17.97
C ALA A 127 -5.13 24.02 18.22
N ARG A 128 -5.80 24.10 19.37
CA ARG A 128 -6.46 25.33 19.81
C ARG A 128 -5.42 26.34 20.33
N GLU A 129 -5.29 27.47 19.65
CA GLU A 129 -4.46 28.61 20.04
C GLU A 129 -5.33 29.88 20.11
N ASP A 130 -5.40 30.52 21.28
CA ASP A 130 -6.11 31.79 21.52
C ASP A 130 -7.55 31.85 20.99
N GLY A 131 -8.29 30.74 21.09
CA GLY A 131 -9.68 30.68 20.63
C GLY A 131 -9.86 30.36 19.14
N SER A 132 -8.76 30.16 18.39
CA SER A 132 -8.75 29.74 16.98
C SER A 132 -8.00 28.40 16.81
N TRP A 133 -8.05 27.82 15.61
CA TRP A 133 -7.30 26.61 15.26
C TRP A 133 -6.04 26.96 14.48
N GLY A 134 -4.87 26.69 15.07
CA GLY A 134 -3.59 26.69 14.37
C GLY A 134 -3.35 25.31 13.74
N ILE A 135 -2.92 25.26 12.47
CA ILE A 135 -2.54 24.01 11.80
C ILE A 135 -1.02 23.94 11.69
N THR A 136 -0.43 22.88 12.21
CA THR A 136 0.98 22.53 11.96
C THR A 136 1.05 21.38 10.99
N ARG A 137 1.86 21.53 9.94
CA ARG A 137 2.24 20.44 9.02
C ARG A 137 3.67 20.02 9.36
N ALA A 138 3.84 18.74 9.67
CA ALA A 138 5.15 18.12 9.85
C ALA A 138 5.38 17.12 8.71
N GLU A 139 6.50 17.26 8.03
CA GLU A 139 6.97 16.30 7.04
C GLU A 139 8.28 15.71 7.54
N THR A 140 8.34 14.38 7.63
CA THR A 140 9.52 13.61 8.02
C THR A 140 10.13 13.06 6.75
N GLU A 141 11.36 13.45 6.44
CA GLU A 141 12.11 12.81 5.37
C GLU A 141 12.33 11.33 5.73
N PRO A 142 11.99 10.39 4.84
CA PRO A 142 12.23 8.98 5.09
C PRO A 142 13.72 8.69 5.17
N ASP A 143 14.12 7.85 6.12
CA ASP A 143 15.42 7.20 6.05
C ASP A 143 15.37 6.16 4.93
N VAL A 144 16.08 6.43 3.83
CA VAL A 144 16.11 5.58 2.64
C VAL A 144 17.37 4.75 2.64
N ARG A 145 17.21 3.44 2.80
CA ARG A 145 18.31 2.47 2.81
C ARG A 145 18.20 1.59 1.57
N VAL A 146 19.26 1.52 0.76
CA VAL A 146 19.31 0.58 -0.38
C VAL A 146 19.80 -0.77 0.14
N ALA A 147 18.97 -1.79 0.02
CA ALA A 147 19.27 -3.15 0.47
C ALA A 147 19.25 -4.14 -0.70
N ALA A 148 20.15 -5.12 -0.66
CA ALA A 148 20.06 -6.31 -1.50
C ALA A 148 18.99 -7.27 -0.97
N VAL A 149 18.23 -7.84 -1.89
CA VAL A 149 17.26 -8.91 -1.65
C VAL A 149 17.50 -9.98 -2.70
N HIS A 150 17.58 -11.24 -2.28
CA HIS A 150 17.75 -12.37 -3.20
C HIS A 150 17.10 -13.62 -2.65
N GLY A 151 16.80 -14.58 -3.53
CA GLY A 151 16.16 -15.83 -3.14
C GLY A 151 16.05 -16.82 -4.30
N GLU A 152 15.61 -18.03 -3.95
CA GLU A 152 15.36 -19.12 -4.88
C GLU A 152 13.88 -19.49 -4.87
N VAL A 153 13.32 -19.70 -6.06
CA VAL A 153 11.93 -20.11 -6.26
C VAL A 153 11.80 -21.59 -5.98
N LYS A 154 11.07 -21.94 -4.91
CA LYS A 154 10.70 -23.33 -4.61
C LYS A 154 9.36 -23.69 -5.24
N SER A 155 8.29 -22.98 -4.88
CA SER A 155 6.96 -23.14 -5.51
C SER A 155 6.52 -21.93 -6.34
N SER A 156 6.74 -20.71 -5.84
CA SER A 156 6.33 -19.48 -6.50
C SER A 156 7.21 -18.29 -6.13
N LEU A 157 7.21 -17.25 -6.96
CA LEU A 157 7.95 -16.02 -6.67
C LEU A 157 7.41 -15.28 -5.43
N PHE A 158 6.11 -15.39 -5.14
CA PHE A 158 5.54 -14.82 -3.92
C PHE A 158 6.10 -15.47 -2.67
N GLU A 159 6.06 -16.81 -2.63
CA GLU A 159 6.63 -17.58 -1.52
C GLU A 159 8.13 -17.27 -1.38
N ALA A 160 8.88 -17.24 -2.48
CA ALA A 160 10.31 -16.99 -2.43
C ALA A 160 10.68 -15.59 -1.89
N ILE A 161 9.83 -14.59 -2.10
CA ILE A 161 9.99 -13.23 -1.55
C ILE A 161 9.53 -13.17 -0.08
N ASP A 162 8.46 -13.88 0.28
CA ASP A 162 7.97 -13.99 1.65
C ASP A 162 8.97 -14.75 2.56
N ASP A 163 9.57 -15.83 2.05
CA ASP A 163 10.60 -16.65 2.72
C ASP A 163 11.81 -15.81 3.16
N VAL A 164 12.12 -14.73 2.44
CA VAL A 164 13.24 -13.82 2.74
C VAL A 164 12.80 -12.58 3.52
N GLY A 165 11.56 -12.57 4.04
CA GLY A 165 11.03 -11.56 4.94
C GLY A 165 10.55 -10.28 4.25
N GLU A 166 10.30 -10.34 2.94
CA GLU A 166 9.84 -9.20 2.14
C GLU A 166 8.35 -9.30 1.81
N SER A 167 7.71 -8.16 1.52
CA SER A 167 6.26 -8.15 1.30
C SER A 167 5.87 -8.38 -0.18
N PRO A 168 4.62 -8.80 -0.45
CA PRO A 168 4.06 -8.95 -1.80
C PRO A 168 4.21 -7.73 -2.72
N GLN A 169 4.32 -6.52 -2.16
CA GLN A 169 4.55 -5.29 -2.91
C GLN A 169 5.86 -5.36 -3.73
N LEU A 170 6.89 -6.03 -3.21
CA LEU A 170 8.16 -6.22 -3.91
C LEU A 170 8.03 -7.20 -5.07
N VAL A 171 7.20 -8.25 -4.93
CA VAL A 171 6.87 -9.19 -6.01
C VAL A 171 6.28 -8.43 -7.19
N MET A 172 5.28 -7.59 -6.93
CA MET A 172 4.64 -6.80 -7.98
C MET A 172 5.61 -5.82 -8.64
N ALA A 173 6.49 -5.19 -7.86
CA ALA A 173 7.52 -4.30 -8.38
C ALA A 173 8.50 -5.06 -9.32
N LEU A 174 8.91 -6.27 -8.95
CA LEU A 174 9.79 -7.12 -9.75
C LEU A 174 9.10 -7.62 -11.04
N VAL A 175 7.86 -8.09 -10.93
CA VAL A 175 7.05 -8.53 -12.09
C VAL A 175 6.89 -7.39 -13.10
N ASN A 176 6.59 -6.18 -12.62
CA ASN A 176 6.42 -5.01 -13.48
C ASN A 176 7.68 -4.62 -14.28
N ILE A 177 8.88 -5.02 -13.84
CA ILE A 177 10.13 -4.76 -14.56
C ILE A 177 10.25 -5.69 -15.78
N PHE A 178 9.88 -6.96 -15.62
CA PHE A 178 10.19 -8.01 -16.59
C PHE A 178 8.98 -8.56 -17.36
N GLU A 179 7.75 -8.15 -17.06
CA GLU A 179 6.52 -8.70 -17.68
C GLU A 179 6.39 -8.47 -19.21
N TRP A 180 7.28 -7.68 -19.82
CA TRP A 180 7.41 -7.57 -21.29
C TRP A 180 8.27 -8.69 -21.92
N ASP A 181 9.12 -9.32 -21.13
CA ASP A 181 10.12 -10.31 -21.56
C ASP A 181 9.90 -11.71 -20.96
N PHE A 182 9.26 -11.78 -19.80
CA PHE A 182 9.09 -13.01 -19.02
C PHE A 182 7.68 -13.09 -18.43
N ASP A 183 7.01 -14.23 -18.62
CA ASP A 183 5.72 -14.50 -17.96
C ASP A 183 5.98 -15.26 -16.66
N PHE A 184 5.89 -14.57 -15.52
CA PHE A 184 6.16 -15.16 -14.20
C PHE A 184 5.19 -16.27 -13.78
N THR A 185 4.16 -16.58 -14.57
CA THR A 185 3.32 -17.75 -14.31
C THR A 185 3.57 -18.89 -15.28
N ALA A 186 3.77 -18.57 -16.56
CA ALA A 186 3.99 -19.61 -17.56
C ALA A 186 5.45 -20.09 -17.60
N ASP A 187 6.40 -19.22 -17.26
CA ASP A 187 7.83 -19.45 -17.47
C ASP A 187 8.60 -19.73 -16.17
N THR A 188 8.07 -19.33 -14.99
CA THR A 188 8.69 -19.57 -13.68
C THR A 188 8.83 -21.06 -13.36
N ARG A 189 9.99 -21.46 -12.82
CA ARG A 189 10.31 -22.84 -12.46
C ARG A 189 10.90 -22.93 -11.05
N THR A 190 10.76 -24.10 -10.45
CA THR A 190 11.53 -24.47 -9.26
C THR A 190 13.03 -24.40 -9.58
N GLY A 191 13.80 -23.75 -8.71
CA GLY A 191 15.23 -23.50 -8.87
C GLY A 191 15.56 -22.19 -9.62
N ASP A 192 14.56 -21.45 -10.10
CA ASP A 192 14.79 -20.09 -10.58
C ASP A 192 15.31 -19.21 -9.42
N ARG A 193 16.19 -18.26 -9.71
CA ARG A 193 16.76 -17.36 -8.70
C ARG A 193 16.50 -15.91 -9.04
N PHE A 194 16.29 -15.08 -8.03
CA PHE A 194 16.16 -13.64 -8.20
C PHE A 194 17.11 -12.91 -7.25
N ARG A 195 17.54 -11.71 -7.66
CA ARG A 195 18.28 -10.77 -6.82
C ARG A 195 18.06 -9.35 -7.27
N LEU A 196 18.04 -8.40 -6.33
CA LEU A 196 17.78 -6.99 -6.63
C LEU A 196 18.32 -6.05 -5.56
N LEU A 197 18.67 -4.83 -5.95
CA LEU A 197 18.92 -3.71 -5.04
C LEU A 197 17.68 -2.83 -5.00
N VAL A 198 17.06 -2.67 -3.84
CA VAL A 198 15.83 -1.88 -3.66
C VAL A 198 15.98 -0.88 -2.53
N GLU A 199 15.43 0.32 -2.74
CA GLU A 199 15.23 1.28 -1.67
C GLU A 199 14.16 0.80 -0.70
N LYS A 200 14.49 0.78 0.58
CA LYS A 200 13.57 0.58 1.69
C LYS A 200 13.48 1.88 2.48
N ARG A 201 12.26 2.34 2.74
CA ARG A 201 12.01 3.60 3.45
C ARG A 201 11.56 3.30 4.88
N TYR A 202 12.20 3.97 5.83
CA TYR A 202 11.97 3.77 7.26
C TYR A 202 11.58 5.06 7.96
N ALA A 203 10.67 4.94 8.93
CA ALA A 203 10.35 5.99 9.88
C ALA A 203 10.93 5.58 11.25
N GLY A 204 12.11 6.09 11.59
CA GLY A 204 12.94 5.50 12.63
C GLY A 204 13.39 4.11 12.21
N ASP A 205 13.17 3.09 13.04
CA ASP A 205 13.50 1.69 12.72
C ASP A 205 12.37 0.92 12.04
N ARG A 206 11.19 1.53 11.88
CA ARG A 206 10.02 0.87 11.31
C ARG A 206 10.03 0.97 9.79
N PHE A 207 10.06 -0.17 9.10
CA PHE A 207 9.85 -0.25 7.66
C PHE A 207 8.46 0.29 7.30
N VAL A 208 8.42 1.13 6.26
CA VAL A 208 7.18 1.76 5.79
C VAL A 208 6.78 1.23 4.42
N ASN A 209 7.66 1.35 3.43
CA ASN A 209 7.42 0.89 2.07
C ASN A 209 8.73 0.82 1.26
N TYR A 210 8.64 0.22 0.08
CA TYR A 210 9.71 0.22 -0.91
C TYR A 210 9.70 1.53 -1.72
N GLY A 211 10.90 2.01 -2.04
CA GLY A 211 11.16 3.02 -3.05
C GLY A 211 11.48 2.37 -4.40
N ARG A 212 12.50 2.88 -5.09
CA ARG A 212 12.90 2.38 -6.41
C ARG A 212 13.73 1.11 -6.31
N ILE A 213 13.44 0.15 -7.20
CA ILE A 213 14.40 -0.92 -7.53
C ILE A 213 15.47 -0.29 -8.43
N ARG A 214 16.73 -0.37 -8.02
CA ARG A 214 17.89 0.20 -8.73
C ARG A 214 18.44 -0.77 -9.78
N VAL A 215 18.52 -2.05 -9.44
CA VAL A 215 18.82 -3.14 -10.36
C VAL A 215 18.10 -4.40 -9.91
N ALA A 216 17.67 -5.22 -10.86
CA ALA A 216 17.16 -6.55 -10.61
C ALA A 216 17.70 -7.55 -11.63
N GLN A 217 17.87 -8.79 -11.22
CA GLN A 217 18.18 -9.92 -12.07
C GLN A 217 17.30 -11.11 -11.71
N TYR A 218 16.87 -11.83 -12.73
CA TYR A 218 16.13 -13.08 -12.60
C TYR A 218 16.78 -14.14 -13.50
N VAL A 219 16.95 -15.34 -12.98
CA VAL A 219 17.59 -16.45 -13.67
C VAL A 219 16.60 -17.58 -13.79
N SER A 220 16.32 -17.97 -15.03
CA SER A 220 15.54 -19.17 -15.33
C SER A 220 16.17 -19.94 -16.47
N ASN A 221 16.35 -21.24 -16.30
CA ASN A 221 16.90 -22.14 -17.31
C ASN A 221 18.25 -21.67 -17.90
N GLY A 222 19.13 -21.14 -17.04
CA GLY A 222 20.44 -20.60 -17.44
C GLY A 222 20.39 -19.23 -18.15
N ARG A 223 19.20 -18.68 -18.42
CA ARG A 223 19.04 -17.34 -18.97
C ARG A 223 18.92 -16.33 -17.85
N VAL A 224 19.81 -15.34 -17.86
CA VAL A 224 19.73 -14.17 -16.96
C VAL A 224 18.98 -13.06 -17.69
N ILE A 225 17.92 -12.53 -17.07
CA ILE A 225 17.31 -11.26 -17.46
C ILE A 225 17.71 -10.21 -16.42
N SER A 226 18.15 -9.04 -16.88
CA SER A 226 18.66 -7.96 -16.03
C SER A 226 17.93 -6.66 -16.35
N GLY A 227 17.57 -5.91 -15.32
CA GLY A 227 16.92 -4.61 -15.45
C GLY A 227 17.58 -3.59 -14.54
N VAL A 228 18.11 -2.53 -15.14
CA VAL A 228 18.75 -1.39 -14.46
C VAL A 228 17.82 -0.20 -14.53
N GLY A 229 17.45 0.33 -13.37
CA GLY A 229 16.58 1.50 -13.27
C GLY A 229 17.38 2.80 -13.41
N PHE A 230 17.03 3.61 -14.40
CA PHE A 230 17.74 4.84 -14.76
C PHE A 230 16.75 5.95 -15.17
N GLU A 231 17.07 7.19 -14.83
CA GLU A 231 16.34 8.38 -15.31
C GLU A 231 17.00 8.84 -16.60
N ALA A 232 16.44 8.45 -17.75
CA ALA A 232 16.98 8.82 -19.03
C ALA A 232 16.25 10.04 -19.61
N GLY A 233 17.00 10.94 -20.24
CA GLY A 233 16.49 12.16 -20.86
C GLY A 233 16.12 13.26 -19.85
N GLY A 234 16.15 14.51 -20.31
CA GLY A 234 15.95 15.71 -19.47
C GLY A 234 14.58 15.83 -18.76
N GLU A 235 13.62 14.95 -19.04
CA GLU A 235 12.34 14.88 -18.31
C GLU A 235 12.38 13.99 -17.05
N GLY A 236 13.50 13.30 -16.77
CA GLY A 236 13.68 12.57 -15.50
C GLY A 236 12.79 11.33 -15.33
N ARG A 237 12.32 10.69 -16.41
CA ARG A 237 11.40 9.54 -16.31
C ARG A 237 12.16 8.26 -15.98
N TYR A 238 12.10 7.84 -14.71
CA TYR A 238 12.64 6.55 -14.26
C TYR A 238 12.05 5.37 -15.04
N SER A 239 12.91 4.63 -15.75
CA SER A 239 12.55 3.43 -16.52
C SER A 239 13.63 2.36 -16.38
N PHE A 240 13.32 1.14 -16.84
CA PHE A 240 14.24 0.02 -16.76
C PHE A 240 14.82 -0.32 -18.14
N TYR A 241 16.13 -0.54 -18.14
CA TYR A 241 16.92 -0.87 -19.32
C TYR A 241 17.73 -2.13 -19.04
N ASP A 242 18.04 -2.90 -20.08
CA ASP A 242 19.05 -3.94 -19.96
C ASP A 242 20.46 -3.34 -19.84
N PRO A 243 21.49 -4.15 -19.51
CA PRO A 243 22.87 -3.66 -19.38
C PRO A 243 23.44 -3.01 -20.65
N GLU A 244 22.85 -3.27 -21.82
CA GLU A 244 23.22 -2.66 -23.10
C GLU A 244 22.47 -1.34 -23.37
N GLY A 245 21.61 -0.90 -22.45
CA GLY A 245 20.86 0.35 -22.53
C GLY A 245 19.61 0.26 -23.41
N ARG A 246 19.12 -0.93 -23.74
CA ARG A 246 17.84 -1.12 -24.45
C ARG A 246 16.69 -1.12 -23.44
N SER A 247 15.58 -0.50 -23.79
CA SER A 247 14.41 -0.45 -22.91
C SER A 247 13.81 -1.84 -22.69
N LEU A 248 13.53 -2.19 -21.43
CA LEU A 248 12.74 -3.37 -21.09
C LEU A 248 11.26 -3.16 -21.38
N LYS A 249 10.79 -1.90 -21.42
CA LYS A 249 9.41 -1.59 -21.78
C LYS A 249 9.19 -1.88 -23.26
N LYS A 250 8.10 -2.57 -23.59
CA LYS A 250 7.69 -2.82 -24.98
C LYS A 250 6.25 -2.38 -25.21
N SER A 251 5.88 -2.26 -26.48
CA SER A 251 4.53 -1.87 -26.87
C SER A 251 3.44 -2.82 -26.36
N PHE A 252 3.76 -4.09 -26.09
CA PHE A 252 2.84 -5.09 -25.56
C PHE A 252 3.45 -5.85 -24.38
N LEU A 253 2.65 -6.08 -23.33
CA LEU A 253 2.94 -7.02 -22.25
C LEU A 253 3.01 -8.45 -22.82
N LYS A 254 3.76 -9.34 -22.16
CA LYS A 254 3.87 -10.74 -22.57
C LYS A 254 2.55 -11.50 -22.36
N SER A 255 1.80 -11.14 -21.32
CA SER A 255 0.55 -11.80 -20.92
C SER A 255 -0.53 -10.79 -20.52
N PRO A 256 -1.81 -11.06 -20.84
CA PRO A 256 -2.95 -10.25 -20.41
C PRO A 256 -3.37 -10.48 -18.94
N LEU A 257 -2.75 -11.44 -18.25
CA LEU A 257 -3.03 -11.81 -16.86
C LEU A 257 -1.75 -11.74 -16.03
N GLU A 258 -1.85 -11.39 -14.75
CA GLU A 258 -0.69 -11.39 -13.83
C GLU A 258 -0.32 -12.82 -13.42
N PHE A 259 -1.33 -13.64 -13.09
CA PHE A 259 -1.15 -15.00 -12.59
C PHE A 259 -2.06 -15.98 -13.34
N SER A 260 -1.54 -16.67 -14.36
CA SER A 260 -2.31 -17.70 -15.10
C SER A 260 -1.47 -18.80 -15.75
N ARG A 261 -2.03 -20.01 -15.88
CA ARG A 261 -1.36 -21.13 -16.57
C ARG A 261 -1.85 -21.23 -18.02
N ILE A 262 -0.93 -21.32 -18.98
CA ILE A 262 -1.29 -21.63 -20.37
C ILE A 262 -1.80 -23.08 -20.43
N THR A 263 -3.04 -23.26 -20.85
CA THR A 263 -3.66 -24.58 -21.04
C THR A 263 -3.74 -24.99 -22.51
N SER A 264 -3.79 -24.01 -23.41
CA SER A 264 -3.69 -24.26 -24.85
C SER A 264 -2.87 -23.18 -25.52
N ARG A 265 -1.99 -23.61 -26.43
CA ARG A 265 -1.14 -22.73 -27.23
C ARG A 265 -1.77 -22.46 -28.60
N PHE A 266 -1.21 -21.48 -29.29
CA PHE A 266 -1.51 -21.21 -30.69
C PHE A 266 -1.07 -22.39 -31.55
N THR A 267 -1.97 -22.93 -32.38
CA THR A 267 -1.68 -24.01 -33.32
C THR A 267 -2.63 -23.96 -34.51
N TYR A 268 -2.14 -24.37 -35.69
CA TYR A 268 -2.96 -24.51 -36.89
C TYR A 268 -3.79 -25.81 -36.89
N ALA A 269 -3.51 -26.75 -35.99
CA ALA A 269 -4.24 -27.99 -35.86
C ALA A 269 -4.20 -28.51 -34.42
N ARG A 270 -5.38 -28.66 -33.79
CA ARG A 270 -5.58 -29.45 -32.56
C ARG A 270 -6.93 -30.16 -32.56
N PRO A 271 -7.09 -31.27 -31.83
CA PRO A 271 -8.41 -31.80 -31.50
C PRO A 271 -9.26 -30.73 -30.81
N HIS A 272 -10.47 -30.47 -31.33
CA HIS A 272 -11.33 -29.44 -30.76
C HIS A 272 -12.15 -30.01 -29.59
N PRO A 273 -12.05 -29.43 -28.37
CA PRO A 273 -12.59 -30.06 -27.16
C PRO A 273 -14.13 -30.09 -27.09
N ILE A 274 -14.81 -29.19 -27.80
CA ILE A 274 -16.28 -29.10 -27.80
C ILE A 274 -16.88 -29.66 -29.09
N LEU A 275 -16.49 -29.09 -30.25
CA LEU A 275 -17.01 -29.45 -31.57
C LEU A 275 -16.49 -30.78 -32.15
N GLY A 276 -15.43 -31.38 -31.57
CA GLY A 276 -14.75 -32.52 -32.15
C GLY A 276 -13.94 -32.20 -33.41
N GLY A 277 -13.27 -33.21 -33.98
CA GLY A 277 -12.41 -33.06 -35.16
C GLY A 277 -11.11 -32.27 -34.90
N THR A 278 -10.37 -31.96 -35.96
CA THR A 278 -9.12 -31.18 -35.89
C THR A 278 -9.37 -29.77 -36.38
N LEU A 279 -9.30 -28.77 -35.49
CA LEU A 279 -9.51 -27.36 -35.81
C LEU A 279 -8.31 -26.50 -35.37
N PRO A 280 -8.05 -25.38 -36.07
CA PRO A 280 -7.02 -24.44 -35.66
C PRO A 280 -7.42 -23.72 -34.37
N HIS A 281 -6.44 -23.49 -33.51
CA HIS A 281 -6.55 -22.64 -32.33
C HIS A 281 -5.63 -21.45 -32.49
N LEU A 282 -6.16 -20.37 -33.06
CA LEU A 282 -5.38 -19.19 -33.42
C LEU A 282 -5.32 -18.18 -32.28
N ALA A 283 -5.12 -18.69 -31.05
CA ALA A 283 -5.16 -17.97 -29.79
C ALA A 283 -4.29 -18.65 -28.73
N VAL A 284 -4.24 -18.07 -27.53
CA VAL A 284 -3.66 -18.68 -26.33
C VAL A 284 -4.74 -18.73 -25.25
N ASP A 285 -4.93 -19.91 -24.65
CA ASP A 285 -5.88 -20.11 -23.55
C ASP A 285 -5.13 -20.09 -22.22
N TYR A 286 -5.46 -19.10 -21.38
CA TYR A 286 -4.94 -18.97 -20.04
C TYR A 286 -6.00 -19.43 -19.03
N ALA A 287 -5.76 -20.53 -18.32
CA ALA A 287 -6.61 -20.93 -17.21
C ALA A 287 -6.35 -20.03 -16.00
N ALA A 288 -7.43 -19.50 -15.45
CA ALA A 288 -7.44 -18.67 -14.26
C ALA A 288 -8.81 -18.75 -13.58
N PRO A 289 -8.89 -18.55 -12.25
CA PRO A 289 -10.17 -18.53 -11.53
C PRO A 289 -11.15 -17.49 -12.10
N PRO A 290 -12.48 -17.76 -12.05
CA PRO A 290 -13.49 -16.77 -12.39
C PRO A 290 -13.26 -15.46 -11.61
N GLY A 291 -13.41 -14.33 -12.28
CA GLY A 291 -13.20 -13.02 -11.67
C GLY A 291 -11.75 -12.54 -11.65
N THR A 292 -10.78 -13.32 -12.14
CA THR A 292 -9.39 -12.85 -12.29
C THR A 292 -9.35 -11.63 -13.22
N PRO A 293 -8.70 -10.51 -12.84
CA PRO A 293 -8.62 -9.31 -13.68
C PRO A 293 -7.88 -9.55 -15.00
N VAL A 294 -8.49 -9.15 -16.12
CA VAL A 294 -7.92 -9.18 -17.46
C VAL A 294 -7.45 -7.78 -17.83
N ARG A 295 -6.17 -7.64 -18.19
CA ARG A 295 -5.54 -6.34 -18.48
C ARG A 295 -5.31 -6.14 -19.98
N ALA A 296 -5.45 -4.90 -20.44
CA ALA A 296 -5.00 -4.53 -21.79
C ALA A 296 -3.48 -4.67 -21.88
N VAL A 297 -3.00 -5.49 -22.82
CA VAL A 297 -1.55 -5.71 -23.00
C VAL A 297 -0.83 -4.51 -23.60
N ALA A 298 -1.55 -3.57 -24.19
CA ALA A 298 -1.00 -2.40 -24.86
C ALA A 298 -2.00 -1.25 -24.83
N ASP A 299 -1.50 -0.02 -24.93
CA ASP A 299 -2.35 1.16 -25.14
C ASP A 299 -3.21 0.99 -26.39
N GLY A 300 -4.46 1.43 -26.35
CA GLY A 300 -5.34 1.31 -27.48
C GLY A 300 -6.73 1.89 -27.27
N THR A 301 -7.60 1.61 -28.22
CA THR A 301 -9.02 1.98 -28.18
C THR A 301 -9.86 0.72 -28.31
N VAL A 302 -10.80 0.53 -27.40
CA VAL A 302 -11.77 -0.57 -27.43
C VAL A 302 -12.60 -0.43 -28.70
N SER A 303 -12.50 -1.40 -29.60
CA SER A 303 -13.30 -1.45 -30.83
C SER A 303 -14.59 -2.24 -30.64
N HIS A 304 -14.64 -3.14 -29.66
CA HIS A 304 -15.83 -3.92 -29.29
C HIS A 304 -15.78 -4.27 -27.81
N ALA A 305 -16.93 -4.22 -27.15
CA ALA A 305 -17.13 -4.74 -25.80
C ALA A 305 -18.59 -5.21 -25.70
N GLY A 306 -18.81 -6.52 -25.74
CA GLY A 306 -20.15 -7.09 -25.80
C GLY A 306 -20.12 -8.59 -26.06
N TRP A 307 -21.29 -9.16 -26.30
CA TRP A 307 -21.41 -10.55 -26.75
C TRP A 307 -20.86 -10.70 -28.19
N ASP A 308 -20.05 -11.72 -28.46
CA ASP A 308 -19.38 -11.97 -29.75
C ASP A 308 -19.43 -13.47 -30.12
N GLY A 309 -20.66 -13.99 -30.24
CA GLY A 309 -20.91 -15.37 -30.65
C GLY A 309 -20.25 -16.40 -29.72
N GLY A 310 -19.44 -17.30 -30.31
CA GLY A 310 -18.73 -18.34 -29.57
C GLY A 310 -17.73 -17.81 -28.55
N TYR A 311 -17.27 -16.57 -28.67
CA TYR A 311 -16.40 -15.94 -27.67
C TYR A 311 -17.13 -15.56 -26.38
N GLY A 312 -18.47 -15.57 -26.38
CA GLY A 312 -19.25 -15.07 -25.24
C GLY A 312 -19.05 -13.57 -25.06
N LEU A 313 -18.88 -13.12 -23.81
CA LEU A 313 -18.50 -11.73 -23.54
C LEU A 313 -17.04 -11.51 -23.93
N ALA A 314 -16.82 -10.59 -24.86
CA ALA A 314 -15.51 -10.31 -25.38
C ALA A 314 -15.22 -8.82 -25.47
N VAL A 315 -13.93 -8.47 -25.31
CA VAL A 315 -13.40 -7.14 -25.59
C VAL A 315 -12.42 -7.25 -26.74
N ARG A 316 -12.50 -6.33 -27.70
CA ARG A 316 -11.49 -6.16 -28.75
C ARG A 316 -10.86 -4.78 -28.61
N VAL A 317 -9.53 -4.71 -28.63
CA VAL A 317 -8.79 -3.46 -28.52
C VAL A 317 -7.93 -3.26 -29.76
N ARG A 318 -8.09 -2.11 -30.42
CA ARG A 318 -7.23 -1.69 -31.53
C ARG A 318 -6.04 -0.91 -30.98
N HIS A 319 -4.85 -1.30 -31.41
CA HIS A 319 -3.59 -0.70 -30.99
C HIS A 319 -2.91 0.01 -32.18
N ARG A 320 -1.77 0.64 -31.91
CA ARG A 320 -0.91 1.22 -32.94
C ARG A 320 -0.33 0.13 -33.87
N SER A 321 0.25 0.56 -34.99
CA SER A 321 0.99 -0.31 -35.93
C SER A 321 0.19 -1.50 -36.47
N GLY A 322 -1.13 -1.34 -36.61
CA GLY A 322 -2.00 -2.34 -37.22
C GLY A 322 -2.29 -3.58 -36.35
N TYR A 323 -2.03 -3.49 -35.04
CA TYR A 323 -2.36 -4.55 -34.09
C TYR A 323 -3.78 -4.42 -33.54
N GLN A 324 -4.38 -5.57 -33.26
CA GLN A 324 -5.62 -5.69 -32.50
C GLN A 324 -5.50 -6.90 -31.55
N THR A 325 -6.09 -6.80 -30.37
CA THR A 325 -6.20 -7.91 -29.43
C THR A 325 -7.65 -8.26 -29.15
N LEU A 326 -7.90 -9.52 -28.81
CA LEU A 326 -9.21 -10.05 -28.42
C LEU A 326 -9.08 -10.78 -27.09
N TYR A 327 -10.02 -10.51 -26.18
CA TYR A 327 -10.11 -11.09 -24.85
C TYR A 327 -11.52 -11.68 -24.70
N ALA A 328 -11.65 -13.00 -24.71
CA ALA A 328 -12.94 -13.70 -24.73
C ALA A 328 -13.29 -14.40 -23.41
N HIS A 329 -14.48 -15.00 -23.38
CA HIS A 329 -15.02 -15.79 -22.28
C HIS A 329 -15.12 -15.02 -20.96
N LEU A 330 -15.21 -13.70 -21.04
CA LEU A 330 -15.24 -12.84 -19.85
C LEU A 330 -16.51 -13.08 -19.02
N SER A 331 -16.42 -12.90 -17.72
CA SER A 331 -17.60 -12.90 -16.83
C SER A 331 -18.28 -11.53 -16.81
N ARG A 332 -17.49 -10.45 -16.85
CA ARG A 332 -17.96 -9.07 -16.92
C ARG A 332 -16.86 -8.15 -17.47
N PHE A 333 -17.26 -6.95 -17.88
CA PHE A 333 -16.34 -5.91 -18.32
C PHE A 333 -15.71 -5.14 -17.15
N GLY A 334 -14.55 -4.53 -17.41
CA GLY A 334 -13.94 -3.55 -16.51
C GLY A 334 -14.77 -2.27 -16.45
N HIS A 335 -14.45 -1.41 -15.48
CA HIS A 335 -15.13 -0.12 -15.31
C HIS A 335 -14.95 0.75 -16.57
N ASP A 336 -16.05 1.34 -17.07
CA ASP A 336 -16.12 2.17 -18.28
C ASP A 336 -15.63 1.51 -19.59
N VAL A 337 -15.47 0.18 -19.61
CA VAL A 337 -15.03 -0.53 -20.81
C VAL A 337 -16.21 -0.70 -21.76
N ARG A 338 -16.22 0.10 -22.83
CA ARG A 338 -17.18 0.06 -23.93
C ARG A 338 -16.51 0.45 -25.25
N ALA A 339 -17.15 0.19 -26.38
CA ALA A 339 -16.64 0.64 -27.67
C ALA A 339 -16.35 2.16 -27.66
N GLY A 340 -15.19 2.54 -28.19
CA GLY A 340 -14.67 3.92 -28.18
C GLY A 340 -13.83 4.29 -26.96
N THR A 341 -13.87 3.52 -25.86
CA THR A 341 -13.06 3.80 -24.66
C THR A 341 -11.57 3.65 -24.98
N ARG A 342 -10.76 4.67 -24.62
CA ARG A 342 -9.30 4.54 -24.62
C ARG A 342 -8.86 3.75 -23.40
N VAL A 343 -7.97 2.80 -23.61
CA VAL A 343 -7.39 1.98 -22.55
C VAL A 343 -5.87 2.10 -22.55
N ASN A 344 -5.30 2.19 -21.36
CA ASN A 344 -3.85 2.18 -21.18
C ASN A 344 -3.36 0.74 -20.97
N GLN A 345 -2.10 0.47 -21.31
CA GLN A 345 -1.43 -0.78 -20.94
C GLN A 345 -1.57 -1.02 -19.43
N ARG A 346 -1.84 -2.27 -19.02
CA ARG A 346 -2.19 -2.72 -17.66
C ARG A 346 -3.58 -2.35 -17.17
N GLN A 347 -4.36 -1.52 -17.88
CA GLN A 347 -5.73 -1.22 -17.45
C GLN A 347 -6.59 -2.48 -17.46
N VAL A 348 -7.32 -2.72 -16.37
CA VAL A 348 -8.29 -3.83 -16.28
C VAL A 348 -9.45 -3.55 -17.24
N ILE A 349 -9.61 -4.42 -18.23
CA ILE A 349 -10.63 -4.34 -19.28
C ILE A 349 -11.78 -5.33 -19.09
N GLY A 350 -11.59 -6.33 -18.23
CA GLY A 350 -12.59 -7.36 -17.98
C GLY A 350 -12.12 -8.31 -16.89
N TYR A 351 -12.90 -9.35 -16.68
CA TYR A 351 -12.60 -10.38 -15.69
C TYR A 351 -12.86 -11.75 -16.29
N VAL A 352 -11.99 -12.71 -15.98
CA VAL A 352 -12.10 -14.10 -16.45
C VAL A 352 -13.46 -14.67 -16.10
N GLY A 353 -14.01 -15.47 -17.01
CA GLY A 353 -15.29 -16.15 -16.86
C GLY A 353 -15.29 -17.46 -17.65
N SER A 354 -16.49 -17.89 -18.05
CA SER A 354 -16.68 -19.07 -18.89
C SER A 354 -17.89 -18.88 -19.81
N THR A 355 -18.08 -17.67 -20.35
CA THR A 355 -19.19 -17.35 -21.25
C THR A 355 -18.92 -17.84 -22.67
N GLY A 356 -19.97 -18.07 -23.47
CA GLY A 356 -19.82 -18.57 -24.85
C GLY A 356 -19.44 -20.06 -24.90
N LEU A 357 -18.68 -20.44 -25.94
CA LEU A 357 -18.19 -21.80 -26.13
C LEU A 357 -16.93 -22.05 -25.29
N SER A 358 -17.13 -22.34 -24.02
CA SER A 358 -16.07 -22.60 -23.05
C SER A 358 -16.34 -23.88 -22.25
N THR A 359 -15.31 -24.68 -22.02
CA THR A 359 -15.39 -25.89 -21.16
C THR A 359 -15.20 -25.60 -19.68
N GLY A 360 -14.68 -24.41 -19.33
CA GLY A 360 -14.44 -24.01 -17.95
C GLY A 360 -13.74 -22.65 -17.87
N PRO A 361 -13.50 -22.12 -16.66
CA PRO A 361 -12.95 -20.77 -16.50
C PRO A 361 -11.56 -20.59 -17.13
N HIS A 362 -11.48 -19.75 -18.16
CA HIS A 362 -10.24 -19.38 -18.83
C HIS A 362 -10.40 -18.08 -19.63
N LEU A 363 -9.27 -17.50 -20.03
CA LEU A 363 -9.20 -16.41 -21.00
C LEU A 363 -8.67 -16.96 -22.33
N HIS A 364 -9.48 -16.86 -23.39
CA HIS A 364 -9.03 -17.05 -24.77
C HIS A 364 -8.54 -15.70 -25.31
N TYR A 365 -7.26 -15.64 -25.68
CA TYR A 365 -6.56 -14.42 -26.06
C TYR A 365 -5.98 -14.49 -27.48
N GLU A 366 -6.36 -13.54 -28.33
CA GLU A 366 -5.83 -13.44 -29.71
C GLU A 366 -5.03 -12.15 -29.92
N VAL A 367 -3.97 -12.26 -30.73
CA VAL A 367 -3.27 -11.12 -31.32
C VAL A 367 -3.47 -11.17 -32.83
N ILE A 368 -3.89 -10.04 -33.39
CA ILE A 368 -4.14 -9.86 -34.81
C ILE A 368 -3.22 -8.74 -35.30
N LYS A 369 -2.50 -8.98 -36.40
CA LYS A 369 -1.60 -8.02 -37.05
C LYS A 369 -1.92 -7.95 -38.54
N GLY A 370 -2.30 -6.76 -39.02
CA GLY A 370 -2.67 -6.58 -40.43
C GLY A 370 -3.80 -7.51 -40.89
N GLY A 371 -4.77 -7.78 -40.02
CA GLY A 371 -5.91 -8.66 -40.30
C GLY A 371 -5.65 -10.16 -40.12
N ARG A 372 -4.42 -10.60 -39.85
CA ARG A 372 -4.07 -12.02 -39.63
C ARG A 372 -3.82 -12.29 -38.15
N ARG A 373 -4.36 -13.40 -37.64
CA ARG A 373 -4.03 -13.91 -36.29
C ARG A 373 -2.59 -14.40 -36.27
N VAL A 374 -1.83 -13.96 -35.28
CA VAL A 374 -0.42 -14.32 -35.07
C VAL A 374 -0.27 -14.97 -33.71
N ASN A 375 0.77 -15.80 -33.55
CA ASN A 375 1.06 -16.44 -32.26
C ASN A 375 1.52 -15.39 -31.23
N PRO A 376 0.73 -15.09 -30.18
CA PRO A 376 1.10 -14.09 -29.19
C PRO A 376 2.42 -14.39 -28.47
N LEU A 377 2.74 -15.67 -28.27
CA LEU A 377 3.93 -16.10 -27.53
C LEU A 377 5.22 -15.90 -28.34
N GLY A 378 5.12 -15.88 -29.68
CA GLY A 378 6.24 -15.75 -30.60
C GLY A 378 6.41 -14.38 -31.23
N GLU A 379 5.46 -13.45 -31.03
CA GLU A 379 5.52 -12.11 -31.64
C GLU A 379 6.63 -11.26 -30.99
N LYS A 380 7.38 -10.54 -31.83
CA LYS A 380 8.42 -9.60 -31.38
C LYS A 380 7.85 -8.19 -31.33
N PHE A 381 7.52 -7.74 -30.12
CA PHE A 381 6.98 -6.41 -29.89
C PHE A 381 8.04 -5.31 -29.98
N ILE A 382 7.60 -4.10 -30.30
CA ILE A 382 8.47 -2.93 -30.51
C ILE A 382 8.99 -2.48 -29.13
N PRO A 383 10.32 -2.41 -28.92
CA PRO A 383 10.88 -1.89 -27.68
C PRO A 383 10.65 -0.38 -27.55
N GLY A 384 10.62 0.11 -26.31
CA GLY A 384 10.64 1.54 -26.03
C GLY A 384 11.98 2.18 -26.34
N ASP A 385 12.07 3.50 -26.16
CA ASP A 385 13.27 4.26 -26.48
C ASP A 385 14.47 3.77 -25.64
N PRO A 386 15.64 3.50 -26.26
CA PRO A 386 16.85 3.14 -25.54
C PRO A 386 17.45 4.36 -24.81
N ILE A 387 18.48 4.13 -24.00
CA ILE A 387 19.27 5.21 -23.40
C ILE A 387 19.78 6.16 -24.51
N PRO A 388 19.56 7.49 -24.37
CA PRO A 388 20.08 8.48 -25.31
C PRO A 388 21.59 8.34 -25.48
N ARG A 389 22.09 8.52 -26.71
CA ARG A 389 23.53 8.35 -27.00
C ARG A 389 24.42 9.21 -26.10
N ALA A 390 23.98 10.41 -25.73
CA ALA A 390 24.71 11.33 -24.84
C ALA A 390 24.86 10.81 -23.40
N GLU A 391 23.96 9.95 -22.93
CA GLU A 391 23.91 9.44 -21.55
C GLU A 391 24.50 8.03 -21.42
N ARG A 392 24.92 7.40 -22.53
CA ARG A 392 25.40 6.00 -22.53
C ARG A 392 26.58 5.76 -21.60
N THR A 393 27.59 6.63 -21.62
CA THR A 393 28.78 6.47 -20.76
C THR A 393 28.43 6.53 -19.28
N GLU A 394 27.50 7.41 -18.90
CA GLU A 394 27.03 7.51 -17.53
C GLU A 394 26.23 6.26 -17.13
N PHE A 395 25.33 5.82 -18.00
CA PHE A 395 24.54 4.60 -17.80
C PHE A 395 25.41 3.36 -17.64
N GLU A 396 26.44 3.19 -18.47
CA GLU A 396 27.36 2.05 -18.40
C GLU A 396 28.14 2.03 -17.08
N ARG A 397 28.64 3.20 -16.63
CA ARG A 397 29.33 3.33 -15.34
C ARG A 397 28.39 3.03 -14.17
N TYR A 398 27.18 3.58 -14.19
CA TYR A 398 26.17 3.35 -13.17
C TYR A 398 25.73 1.88 -13.11
N THR A 399 25.49 1.27 -14.27
CA THR A 399 25.16 -0.17 -14.41
C THR A 399 26.25 -1.04 -13.80
N ARG A 400 27.52 -0.77 -14.13
CA ARG A 400 28.65 -1.53 -13.59
C ARG A 400 28.70 -1.46 -12.07
N ALA A 401 28.61 -0.26 -11.49
CA ALA A 401 28.64 -0.07 -10.05
C ALA A 401 27.48 -0.80 -9.34
N LEU A 402 26.28 -0.78 -9.92
CA LEU A 402 25.13 -1.49 -9.37
C LEU A 402 25.27 -3.01 -9.44
N LEU A 403 25.77 -3.54 -10.56
CA LEU A 403 25.98 -4.98 -10.73
C LEU A 403 27.11 -5.50 -9.84
N GLU A 404 28.21 -4.76 -9.69
CA GLU A 404 29.29 -5.09 -8.76
C GLU A 404 28.79 -5.13 -7.31
N ARG A 405 28.01 -4.11 -6.91
CA ARG A 405 27.39 -4.08 -5.57
C ARG A 405 26.42 -5.23 -5.37
N LEU A 406 25.57 -5.52 -6.37
CA LEU A 406 24.61 -6.62 -6.31
C LEU A 406 25.31 -7.98 -6.19
N GLU A 407 26.42 -8.18 -6.91
CA GLU A 407 27.23 -9.40 -6.79
C GLU A 407 27.85 -9.54 -5.39
N ALA A 408 28.37 -8.44 -4.83
CA ALA A 408 28.97 -8.44 -3.50
C ALA A 408 27.96 -8.69 -2.37
N GLU A 409 26.75 -8.13 -2.47
CA GLU A 409 25.72 -8.25 -1.43
C GLU A 409 24.76 -9.44 -1.63
N ALA A 410 24.66 -9.97 -2.85
CA ALA A 410 23.72 -11.01 -3.25
C ALA A 410 24.25 -11.85 -4.44
N ALA A 411 25.32 -12.60 -4.22
CA ALA A 411 25.84 -13.55 -5.21
C ALA A 411 24.79 -14.62 -5.57
N PHE A 412 24.85 -15.13 -6.80
CA PHE A 412 23.94 -16.16 -7.28
C PHE A 412 24.20 -17.53 -6.65
#